data_AF-A0A6J4MG98-F1
#
_entry.id   AF-A0A6J4MG98-F1
#
_cell.length_a   1.000
_cell.length_b   1.000
_cell.length_c   1.000
_cell.angle_alpha   90.00
_cell.angle_beta   90.00
_cell.angle_gamma   90.00
#
_symmetry.space_group_name_H-M   'P 1'
#
loop_
_entity.id
_entity.type
_entity.pdbx_description
1 polymer ?
#
loop_
_entity_poly.entity_id
_entity_poly.type
_entity_poly.pdbx_seq_one_letter_code
_entity_poly.pdbx_strand_id
1 'polypeptide(L)'
;MRQNLQALAAAACFFGIAVSLPNESRSAAAPDQPATAATALAPAARAVLSGVGIEKVTAARVAEKTATDIALDALAGDVTKQSHPDALRLAFEAYYNYRAEHPEKVRKPYLYFVDYGLDSREPRGYVFDMRSLKVVDGPFAVAHGRGSGKKDGVPTRFSNIEGSATSSLGLFLAQETYGFTGKAAGKRYTSVGLRMAGLSGRFNSAARQRRVVVHGAPYVGPGKAGRSEGCPAMDQARARKLLPKIGNGGMVFLFSPVDKTWLKNDPWARRAARGQVNG
;
A
#
# COMPACT_ATOMS: atom_id res chain seq x y z
N MET A 1 -50.93 32.52 -17.24
CA MET A 1 -51.10 33.41 -18.41
C MET A 1 -49.75 33.49 -19.12
N ARG A 2 -49.70 33.34 -20.47
CA ARG A 2 -48.51 32.98 -21.28
C ARG A 2 -48.05 31.54 -21.02
N GLN A 3 -48.17 30.52 -21.89
CA GLN A 3 -48.04 30.32 -23.36
C GLN A 3 -46.59 30.25 -23.88
N ASN A 4 -46.27 29.04 -24.39
CA ASN A 4 -45.63 28.72 -25.70
C ASN A 4 -44.15 29.14 -25.93
N LEU A 5 -43.35 28.50 -26.81
CA LEU A 5 -43.62 27.54 -27.89
C LEU A 5 -42.41 26.56 -28.11
N GLN A 6 -42.66 25.54 -28.92
CA GLN A 6 -41.80 24.54 -29.60
C GLN A 6 -40.74 25.21 -30.55
N ALA A 7 -39.87 24.56 -31.35
CA ALA A 7 -39.72 23.17 -31.85
C ALA A 7 -38.38 22.95 -32.62
N LEU A 8 -38.00 21.69 -32.92
CA LEU A 8 -37.18 21.19 -34.08
C LEU A 8 -35.72 21.74 -34.25
N ALA A 9 -34.77 21.23 -35.06
CA ALA A 9 -34.55 20.08 -35.98
C ALA A 9 -33.01 19.97 -36.28
N ALA A 10 -32.41 19.04 -37.06
CA ALA A 10 -32.62 17.62 -37.40
C ALA A 10 -31.44 17.11 -38.30
N ALA A 11 -31.30 15.78 -38.50
CA ALA A 11 -30.41 15.11 -39.49
C ALA A 11 -28.86 15.23 -39.28
N ALA A 12 -27.98 14.40 -39.86
CA ALA A 12 -28.12 13.42 -40.95
C ALA A 12 -27.24 12.14 -40.79
N CYS A 13 -27.50 11.14 -41.64
CA CYS A 13 -26.85 9.82 -41.68
C CYS A 13 -25.76 9.72 -42.78
N PHE A 14 -24.85 8.74 -42.69
CA PHE A 14 -24.31 7.90 -43.80
C PHE A 14 -23.63 6.66 -43.16
N PHE A 15 -24.17 5.43 -43.26
CA PHE A 15 -24.06 4.43 -44.34
C PHE A 15 -22.64 3.86 -44.60
N GLY A 16 -22.47 2.54 -44.47
CA GLY A 16 -21.23 1.80 -44.79
C GLY A 16 -21.34 0.28 -44.56
N ILE A 17 -21.35 -0.50 -45.64
CA ILE A 17 -21.76 -1.91 -45.72
C ILE A 17 -20.83 -2.66 -46.71
N ALA A 18 -20.44 -3.94 -46.56
CA ALA A 18 -20.31 -4.87 -45.40
C ALA A 18 -19.61 -6.17 -45.90
N VAL A 19 -19.41 -7.17 -45.01
CA VAL A 19 -19.19 -8.61 -45.31
C VAL A 19 -17.91 -9.02 -46.09
N SER A 20 -17.07 -9.88 -45.48
CA SER A 20 -16.97 -11.32 -45.85
C SER A 20 -15.98 -12.10 -44.98
N LEU A 21 -16.24 -13.40 -44.80
CA LEU A 21 -15.34 -14.43 -44.22
C LEU A 21 -14.78 -15.32 -45.38
N PRO A 22 -14.21 -16.50 -45.09
CA PRO A 22 -12.79 -16.77 -44.80
C PRO A 22 -12.12 -17.54 -45.96
N ASN A 23 -10.87 -18.01 -45.80
CA ASN A 23 -10.37 -19.11 -46.64
C ASN A 23 -9.35 -20.02 -45.93
N GLU A 24 -9.36 -21.30 -46.28
CA GLU A 24 -8.50 -22.35 -45.74
C GLU A 24 -7.41 -22.83 -46.71
N SER A 25 -6.39 -23.49 -46.12
CA SER A 25 -5.69 -24.72 -46.56
C SER A 25 -5.28 -24.99 -48.03
N ARG A 26 -3.98 -25.30 -48.19
CA ARG A 26 -3.35 -26.39 -49.00
C ARG A 26 -1.83 -26.31 -48.72
N SER A 27 -1.07 -27.34 -48.30
CA SER A 27 -0.97 -28.78 -48.60
C SER A 27 0.12 -29.13 -49.65
N ALA A 28 0.75 -30.30 -49.46
CA ALA A 28 1.84 -30.94 -50.22
C ALA A 28 3.26 -30.34 -50.09
N ALA A 29 4.36 -31.12 -50.12
CA ALA A 29 4.58 -32.55 -49.84
C ALA A 29 6.09 -32.82 -49.65
N ALA A 30 6.45 -33.91 -48.95
CA ALA A 30 7.77 -34.56 -48.96
C ALA A 30 7.86 -35.55 -50.17
N PRO A 31 8.91 -36.38 -50.40
CA PRO A 31 10.09 -36.70 -49.56
C PRO A 31 11.44 -36.84 -50.33
N ASP A 32 12.54 -37.17 -49.63
CA ASP A 32 13.21 -38.48 -49.78
C ASP A 32 14.41 -38.72 -48.81
N GLN A 33 14.51 -39.98 -48.38
CA GLN A 33 15.61 -40.67 -47.67
C GLN A 33 16.09 -41.83 -48.59
N PRO A 34 17.03 -42.76 -48.26
CA PRO A 34 17.70 -43.12 -46.99
C PRO A 34 19.25 -42.93 -47.10
N ALA A 35 20.21 -43.66 -46.50
CA ALA A 35 20.32 -44.90 -45.70
C ALA A 35 21.64 -44.84 -44.86
N THR A 36 22.17 -45.83 -44.13
CA THR A 36 21.93 -47.28 -43.89
C THR A 36 22.22 -47.63 -42.41
N ALA A 37 21.81 -48.82 -41.95
CA ALA A 37 21.98 -49.30 -40.57
C ALA A 37 23.26 -50.15 -40.33
N ALA A 38 23.65 -50.32 -39.07
CA ALA A 38 24.39 -51.50 -38.59
C ALA A 38 24.15 -51.75 -37.08
N THR A 39 23.90 -53.01 -36.71
CA THR A 39 23.62 -53.47 -35.33
C THR A 39 24.86 -54.18 -34.75
N ALA A 40 25.15 -54.00 -33.46
CA ALA A 40 26.01 -54.91 -32.69
C ALA A 40 25.62 -54.94 -31.20
N LEU A 41 25.69 -56.12 -30.57
CA LEU A 41 25.42 -56.33 -29.14
C LEU A 41 26.68 -56.13 -28.27
N ALA A 42 26.46 -55.89 -26.97
CA ALA A 42 27.50 -55.62 -25.98
C ALA A 42 28.36 -56.84 -25.61
N PRO A 43 29.47 -56.60 -24.88
CA PRO A 43 29.56 -57.22 -23.56
C PRO A 43 29.85 -56.22 -22.43
N ALA A 44 29.63 -56.65 -21.19
CA ALA A 44 29.74 -55.83 -20.00
C ALA A 44 31.18 -55.53 -19.57
N ALA A 45 31.43 -54.31 -19.08
CA ALA A 45 32.61 -53.95 -18.31
C ALA A 45 32.19 -53.27 -16.99
N ARG A 46 32.77 -53.71 -15.86
CA ARG A 46 32.43 -53.25 -14.51
C ARG A 46 33.69 -52.83 -13.74
N ALA A 47 34.01 -51.54 -13.75
CA ALA A 47 34.89 -50.85 -12.81
C ALA A 47 34.71 -49.32 -13.03
N VAL A 48 34.10 -48.52 -12.14
CA VAL A 48 34.58 -48.02 -10.82
C VAL A 48 35.22 -46.62 -10.94
N LEU A 49 34.83 -45.72 -10.02
CA LEU A 49 35.36 -44.36 -9.75
C LEU A 49 35.11 -43.24 -10.78
N SER A 50 34.02 -42.50 -10.61
CA SER A 50 34.05 -41.03 -10.35
C SER A 50 32.64 -40.47 -10.10
N GLY A 51 32.04 -40.85 -8.96
CA GLY A 51 30.77 -40.27 -8.51
C GLY A 51 30.91 -38.86 -7.92
N VAL A 52 31.34 -37.87 -8.71
CA VAL A 52 31.40 -36.45 -8.33
C VAL A 52 31.03 -35.57 -9.53
N GLY A 53 29.86 -34.92 -9.48
CA GLY A 53 29.22 -34.24 -10.62
C GLY A 53 28.46 -35.26 -11.48
N ILE A 54 27.17 -35.10 -11.82
CA ILE A 54 26.45 -33.87 -12.19
C ILE A 54 25.04 -33.84 -11.55
N GLU A 55 24.92 -33.58 -10.24
CA GLU A 55 23.59 -33.40 -9.60
C GLU A 55 23.48 -32.24 -8.57
N LYS A 56 24.54 -31.47 -8.32
CA LYS A 56 24.55 -30.39 -7.29
C LYS A 56 25.10 -29.03 -7.75
N VAL A 57 24.93 -28.66 -9.02
CA VAL A 57 25.29 -27.32 -9.55
C VAL A 57 24.05 -26.52 -9.99
N THR A 58 22.95 -26.64 -9.25
CA THR A 58 21.75 -25.77 -9.40
C THR A 58 21.30 -25.16 -8.07
N ALA A 59 22.06 -25.36 -6.99
CA ALA A 59 21.76 -24.87 -5.66
C ALA A 59 22.43 -23.51 -5.34
N ALA A 60 22.08 -22.46 -6.11
CA ALA A 60 22.17 -21.05 -5.70
C ALA A 60 21.68 -20.11 -6.82
N ARG A 61 20.37 -20.09 -7.12
CA ARG A 61 19.77 -18.84 -7.59
C ARG A 61 19.82 -17.87 -6.41
N VAL A 62 20.58 -16.77 -6.53
CA VAL A 62 20.44 -15.63 -5.62
C VAL A 62 18.97 -15.24 -5.64
N ALA A 63 18.30 -15.28 -4.50
CA ALA A 63 16.89 -14.91 -4.42
C ALA A 63 16.74 -13.45 -4.87
N GLU A 64 15.92 -13.22 -5.89
CA GLU A 64 15.64 -11.88 -6.41
C GLU A 64 15.04 -11.03 -5.29
N LYS A 65 15.62 -9.85 -5.03
CA LYS A 65 15.12 -8.94 -3.99
C LYS A 65 13.71 -8.49 -4.33
N THR A 66 12.78 -8.58 -3.38
CA THR A 66 11.41 -8.10 -3.61
C THR A 66 11.37 -6.57 -3.64
N ALA A 67 10.30 -5.98 -4.17
CA ALA A 67 10.06 -4.54 -4.10
C ALA A 67 10.12 -4.00 -2.66
N THR A 68 9.67 -4.79 -1.68
CA THR A 68 9.80 -4.49 -0.25
C THR A 68 11.26 -4.43 0.19
N ASP A 69 12.10 -5.39 -0.21
CA ASP A 69 13.50 -5.43 0.21
C ASP A 69 14.29 -4.28 -0.42
N ILE A 70 14.06 -3.98 -1.70
CA ILE A 70 14.65 -2.82 -2.39
C ILE A 70 14.26 -1.51 -1.69
N ALA A 71 12.99 -1.38 -1.27
CA ALA A 71 12.53 -0.20 -0.53
C ALA A 71 13.12 -0.12 0.88
N LEU A 72 13.31 -1.24 1.57
CA LEU A 72 13.96 -1.28 2.89
C LEU A 72 15.44 -0.91 2.79
N ASP A 73 16.18 -1.47 1.82
CA ASP A 73 17.59 -1.12 1.59
C ASP A 73 17.77 0.40 1.36
N ALA A 74 16.82 1.03 0.66
CA ALA A 74 16.86 2.46 0.35
C ALA A 74 16.40 3.37 1.50
N LEU A 75 15.41 2.96 2.31
CA LEU A 75 14.71 3.84 3.25
C LEU A 75 14.93 3.52 4.74
N ALA A 76 15.37 2.32 5.10
CA ALA A 76 15.47 1.93 6.52
C ALA A 76 16.50 2.76 7.29
N GLY A 77 17.57 3.21 6.62
CA GLY A 77 18.60 4.08 7.21
C GLY A 77 18.08 5.47 7.62
N ASP A 78 17.06 5.99 6.94
CA ASP A 78 16.44 7.28 7.26
C ASP A 78 15.42 7.19 8.42
N VAL A 79 15.03 5.97 8.83
CA VAL A 79 14.03 5.72 9.89
C VAL A 79 14.74 5.52 11.23
N THR A 80 14.95 6.64 11.93
CA THR A 80 15.78 6.73 13.15
C THR A 80 15.31 5.89 14.34
N LYS A 81 14.02 5.55 14.41
CA LYS A 81 13.44 4.73 15.49
C LYS A 81 12.20 3.98 15.00
N GLN A 82 12.08 2.73 15.43
CA GLN A 82 10.91 1.87 15.26
C GLN A 82 10.59 1.19 16.61
N SER A 83 9.32 0.91 16.88
CA SER A 83 8.90 0.17 18.08
C SER A 83 9.01 -1.36 17.94
N HIS A 84 9.23 -1.85 16.71
CA HIS A 84 9.31 -3.26 16.36
C HIS A 84 10.18 -3.41 15.10
N PRO A 85 11.05 -4.44 14.99
CA PRO A 85 11.94 -4.60 13.83
C PRO A 85 11.18 -4.72 12.49
N ASP A 86 10.05 -5.43 12.48
CA ASP A 86 9.23 -5.56 11.27
C ASP A 86 8.42 -4.31 10.90
N ALA A 87 8.37 -3.23 11.71
CA ALA A 87 7.35 -2.18 11.57
C ALA A 87 7.32 -1.52 10.17
N LEU A 88 8.49 -1.13 9.66
CA LEU A 88 8.64 -0.57 8.32
C LEU A 88 8.43 -1.63 7.21
N ARG A 89 8.92 -2.86 7.41
CA ARG A 89 8.73 -3.98 6.46
C ARG A 89 7.25 -4.24 6.22
N LEU A 90 6.47 -4.32 7.30
CA LEU A 90 5.02 -4.56 7.26
C LEU A 90 4.27 -3.42 6.55
N ALA A 91 4.71 -2.17 6.74
CA ALA A 91 4.13 -1.02 6.04
C ALA A 91 4.40 -1.06 4.52
N PHE A 92 5.61 -1.46 4.13
CA PHE A 92 6.02 -1.58 2.72
C PHE A 92 5.37 -2.78 2.03
N GLU A 93 5.32 -3.94 2.68
CA GLU A 93 4.54 -5.10 2.23
C GLU A 93 3.08 -4.71 2.00
N ALA A 94 2.44 -4.05 2.97
CA ALA A 94 1.06 -3.64 2.87
C ALA A 94 0.82 -2.69 1.67
N TYR A 95 1.72 -1.74 1.46
CA TYR A 95 1.69 -0.85 0.29
C TYR A 95 1.85 -1.61 -1.04
N TYR A 96 2.89 -2.44 -1.18
CA TYR A 96 3.17 -3.14 -2.44
C TYR A 96 2.13 -4.21 -2.78
N ASN A 97 1.64 -4.97 -1.79
CA ASN A 97 0.59 -5.97 -2.00
C ASN A 97 -0.73 -5.32 -2.46
N TYR A 98 -1.15 -4.24 -1.80
CA TYR A 98 -2.38 -3.54 -2.22
C TYR A 98 -2.23 -2.88 -3.59
N ARG A 99 -1.06 -2.29 -3.88
CA ARG A 99 -0.78 -1.69 -5.19
C ARG A 99 -0.76 -2.72 -6.32
N ALA A 100 -0.27 -3.93 -6.07
CA ALA A 100 -0.23 -5.01 -7.04
C ALA A 100 -1.65 -5.56 -7.37
N GLU A 101 -2.52 -5.67 -6.37
CA GLU A 101 -3.91 -6.15 -6.57
C GLU A 101 -4.88 -5.04 -7.03
N HIS A 102 -4.57 -3.77 -6.77
CA HIS A 102 -5.42 -2.61 -7.09
C HIS A 102 -4.64 -1.40 -7.66
N PRO A 103 -3.91 -1.56 -8.79
CA PRO A 103 -3.11 -0.49 -9.38
C PRO A 103 -3.95 0.74 -9.79
N GLU A 104 -5.22 0.54 -10.13
CA GLU A 104 -6.18 1.60 -10.50
C GLU A 104 -6.53 2.52 -9.32
N LYS A 105 -6.39 2.04 -8.07
CA LYS A 105 -6.69 2.80 -6.86
C LYS A 105 -5.48 3.58 -6.34
N VAL A 106 -4.27 2.99 -6.40
CA VAL A 106 -3.03 3.58 -5.87
C VAL A 106 -2.40 4.56 -6.87
N ARG A 107 -3.09 5.68 -7.12
CA ARG A 107 -2.73 6.69 -8.13
C ARG A 107 -1.63 7.67 -7.70
N LYS A 108 -1.11 7.58 -6.47
CA LYS A 108 0.00 8.40 -5.96
C LYS A 108 1.08 7.51 -5.33
N PRO A 109 2.36 7.85 -5.46
CA PRO A 109 3.46 7.04 -4.91
C PRO A 109 3.64 7.23 -3.39
N TYR A 110 2.75 7.93 -2.69
CA TYR A 110 3.00 8.33 -1.31
C TYR A 110 2.43 7.34 -0.29
N LEU A 111 3.27 6.96 0.68
CA LEU A 111 2.89 6.20 1.86
C LEU A 111 3.13 7.07 3.11
N TYR A 112 2.06 7.36 3.86
CA TYR A 112 2.15 7.97 5.19
C TYR A 112 2.14 6.87 6.25
N PHE A 113 3.26 6.70 6.94
CA PHE A 113 3.46 5.71 8.00
C PHE A 113 3.39 6.37 9.38
N VAL A 114 2.76 5.68 10.33
CA VAL A 114 2.73 6.06 11.75
C VAL A 114 2.99 4.84 12.63
N ASP A 115 4.00 4.91 13.49
CA ASP A 115 4.32 3.89 14.49
C ASP A 115 3.73 4.24 15.87
N TYR A 116 2.53 3.75 16.16
CA TYR A 116 1.88 3.89 17.47
C TYR A 116 2.44 2.95 18.56
N GLY A 117 3.53 2.21 18.32
CA GLY A 117 4.29 1.61 19.42
C GLY A 117 5.26 2.59 20.09
N LEU A 118 5.53 3.75 19.48
CA LEU A 118 6.33 4.82 20.06
C LEU A 118 5.48 5.81 20.89
N ASP A 119 6.11 6.50 21.85
CA ASP A 119 5.45 7.50 22.70
C ASP A 119 4.92 8.67 21.86
N SER A 120 3.75 9.24 22.20
CA SER A 120 3.19 10.39 21.48
C SER A 120 4.05 11.65 21.51
N ARG A 121 4.96 11.77 22.48
CA ARG A 121 5.96 12.86 22.57
C ARG A 121 7.14 12.65 21.63
N GLU A 122 7.37 11.42 21.17
CA GLU A 122 8.44 11.09 20.24
C GLU A 122 8.00 11.27 18.77
N PRO A 123 8.93 11.65 17.88
CA PRO A 123 8.71 11.56 16.44
C PRO A 123 8.40 10.11 16.01
N ARG A 124 7.25 9.89 15.39
CA ARG A 124 6.73 8.56 15.03
C ARG A 124 5.95 8.48 13.72
N GLY A 125 5.93 9.57 12.94
CA GLY A 125 5.33 9.65 11.62
C GLY A 125 6.35 9.97 10.53
N TYR A 126 6.19 9.36 9.36
CA TYR A 126 7.01 9.56 8.16
C TYR A 126 6.12 9.55 6.91
N VAL A 127 6.48 10.33 5.89
CA VAL A 127 5.89 10.22 4.54
C VAL A 127 6.99 9.83 3.56
N PHE A 128 6.79 8.75 2.83
CA PHE A 128 7.70 8.23 1.81
C PHE A 128 7.14 8.44 0.41
N ASP A 129 8.01 8.66 -0.57
CA ASP A 129 7.71 8.49 -2.00
C ASP A 129 8.22 7.10 -2.41
N MET A 130 7.29 6.14 -2.52
CA MET A 130 7.54 4.72 -2.80
C MET A 130 7.88 4.42 -4.27
N ARG A 131 8.03 5.46 -5.10
CA ARG A 131 8.51 5.34 -6.49
C ARG A 131 9.95 5.83 -6.61
N SER A 132 10.30 6.96 -5.98
CA SER A 132 11.68 7.46 -5.94
C SER A 132 12.49 6.91 -4.77
N LEU A 133 11.86 6.16 -3.85
CA LEU A 133 12.41 5.61 -2.62
C LEU A 133 13.11 6.68 -1.77
N LYS A 134 12.37 7.75 -1.45
CA LYS A 134 12.86 8.87 -0.62
C LYS A 134 11.90 9.23 0.51
N VAL A 135 12.44 9.64 1.65
CA VAL A 135 11.67 10.33 2.68
C VAL A 135 11.28 11.73 2.18
N VAL A 136 9.98 12.03 2.20
CA VAL A 136 9.39 13.32 1.80
C VAL A 136 9.29 14.28 2.99
N ASP A 137 8.99 13.73 4.16
CA ASP A 137 8.95 14.43 5.45
C ASP A 137 9.00 13.40 6.58
N GLY A 138 9.82 13.62 7.60
CA GLY A 138 10.00 12.69 8.71
C GLY A 138 11.35 12.89 9.41
N PRO A 139 11.50 12.41 10.65
CA PRO A 139 10.41 11.94 11.52
C PRO A 139 9.61 13.12 12.12
N PHE A 140 8.34 12.90 12.48
CA PHE A 140 7.54 13.91 13.17
C PHE A 140 6.54 13.34 14.19
N ALA A 141 6.14 14.17 15.16
CA ALA A 141 5.14 13.80 16.17
C ALA A 141 3.73 13.67 15.55
N VAL A 142 2.98 12.66 16.03
CA VAL A 142 1.61 12.35 15.59
C VAL A 142 0.75 12.03 16.82
N ALA A 143 -0.41 12.66 16.97
CA ALA A 143 -1.37 12.35 18.03
C ALA A 143 -2.25 11.12 17.70
N HIS A 144 -2.63 10.39 18.75
CA HIS A 144 -3.59 9.27 18.70
C HIS A 144 -4.96 9.64 19.30
N GLY A 145 -5.95 8.77 19.13
CA GLY A 145 -7.29 8.94 19.70
C GLY A 145 -7.35 8.82 21.22
N ARG A 146 -8.19 9.63 21.89
CA ARG A 146 -8.24 9.67 23.36
C ARG A 146 -8.68 8.40 24.07
N GLY A 147 -9.41 7.51 23.41
CA GLY A 147 -9.78 6.19 23.93
C GLY A 147 -8.65 5.16 23.83
N SER A 148 -7.54 5.49 23.14
CA SER A 148 -6.42 4.58 22.92
C SER A 148 -5.39 4.55 24.06
N GLY A 149 -5.46 5.49 25.01
CA GLY A 149 -4.54 5.51 26.15
C GLY A 149 -4.47 6.85 26.87
N LYS A 150 -3.40 7.00 27.66
CA LYS A 150 -3.04 8.26 28.34
C LYS A 150 -2.80 9.38 27.31
N LYS A 151 -2.78 10.62 27.81
CA LYS A 151 -2.53 11.83 26.99
C LYS A 151 -1.17 11.77 26.30
N ASP A 152 -0.16 11.48 27.11
CA ASP A 152 1.22 11.35 26.72
C ASP A 152 1.60 9.87 26.94
N GLY A 153 2.36 9.27 26.02
CA GLY A 153 2.71 7.83 26.08
C GLY A 153 2.36 6.99 24.85
N VAL A 154 2.61 5.69 24.96
CA VAL A 154 2.26 4.67 23.95
C VAL A 154 0.76 4.32 24.08
N PRO A 155 -0.03 4.40 22.99
CA PRO A 155 -1.42 3.93 23.00
C PRO A 155 -1.48 2.39 23.13
N THR A 156 -2.34 1.91 24.02
CA THR A 156 -2.47 0.48 24.37
C THR A 156 -3.77 -0.16 23.87
N ARG A 157 -4.70 0.63 23.31
CA ARG A 157 -6.00 0.15 22.83
C ARG A 157 -6.35 0.70 21.45
N PHE A 158 -6.86 -0.15 20.58
CA PHE A 158 -7.31 0.21 19.24
C PHE A 158 -8.70 -0.37 18.99
N SER A 159 -9.47 0.25 18.10
CA SER A 159 -10.82 -0.23 17.79
C SER A 159 -11.34 0.33 16.47
N ASN A 160 -12.25 -0.42 15.86
CA ASN A 160 -13.04 -0.06 14.69
C ASN A 160 -14.50 0.29 15.07
N ILE A 161 -14.79 0.56 16.36
CA ILE A 161 -16.14 0.79 16.88
C ILE A 161 -16.46 2.30 16.91
N GLU A 162 -17.67 2.68 16.52
CA GLU A 162 -18.20 4.05 16.59
C GLU A 162 -18.17 4.63 18.01
N GLY A 163 -17.93 5.94 18.14
CA GLY A 163 -17.89 6.62 19.46
C GLY A 163 -16.74 6.22 20.40
N SER A 164 -15.99 5.15 20.12
CA SER A 164 -14.92 4.61 20.98
C SER A 164 -13.73 5.56 21.23
N ALA A 165 -13.63 6.63 20.43
CA ALA A 165 -12.55 7.61 20.42
C ALA A 165 -11.12 7.04 20.29
N THR A 166 -10.98 5.78 19.83
CA THR A 166 -9.68 5.11 19.63
C THR A 166 -9.17 5.27 18.21
N SER A 167 -7.84 5.24 18.04
CA SER A 167 -7.24 4.99 16.73
C SER A 167 -7.62 3.61 16.18
N SER A 168 -7.76 3.52 14.86
CA SER A 168 -7.72 2.25 14.11
C SER A 168 -6.29 1.97 13.63
N LEU A 169 -6.01 0.70 13.31
CA LEU A 169 -4.72 0.23 12.79
C LEU A 169 -4.86 -0.28 11.35
N GLY A 170 -3.72 -0.60 10.73
CA GLY A 170 -3.63 -1.19 9.40
C GLY A 170 -3.58 -0.16 8.27
N LEU A 171 -3.88 -0.63 7.06
CA LEU A 171 -3.75 0.08 5.80
C LEU A 171 -5.04 0.80 5.41
N PHE A 172 -4.89 2.00 4.84
CA PHE A 172 -5.98 2.84 4.36
C PHE A 172 -5.64 3.42 2.98
N LEU A 173 -6.65 3.54 2.12
CA LEU A 173 -6.55 4.31 0.87
C LEU A 173 -6.90 5.78 1.14
N ALA A 174 -6.02 6.69 0.73
CA ALA A 174 -6.22 8.13 0.86
C ALA A 174 -7.23 8.63 -0.19
N GLN A 175 -8.34 9.21 0.29
CA GLN A 175 -9.40 9.80 -0.51
C GLN A 175 -9.21 11.33 -0.62
N GLU A 176 -10.29 12.09 -0.61
CA GLU A 176 -10.28 13.54 -0.80
C GLU A 176 -9.74 14.31 0.42
N THR A 177 -9.02 15.41 0.16
CA THR A 177 -8.73 16.42 1.18
C THR A 177 -9.88 17.42 1.29
N TYR A 178 -10.12 17.94 2.49
CA TYR A 178 -11.19 18.91 2.75
C TYR A 178 -10.82 19.89 3.87
N GLY A 179 -11.60 20.98 4.00
CA GLY A 179 -11.52 21.89 5.13
C GLY A 179 -11.97 21.22 6.42
N PHE A 180 -11.02 20.86 7.28
CA PHE A 180 -11.27 20.26 8.57
C PHE A 180 -11.58 21.33 9.61
N THR A 181 -12.56 21.07 10.48
CA THR A 181 -12.83 21.89 11.68
C THR A 181 -12.88 20.97 12.89
N GLY A 182 -12.12 21.31 13.93
CA GLY A 182 -12.06 20.57 15.19
C GLY A 182 -12.17 21.47 16.41
N LYS A 183 -12.10 20.86 17.60
CA LYS A 183 -11.98 21.56 18.89
C LYS A 183 -10.67 21.18 19.60
N ALA A 184 -10.03 22.16 20.24
CA ALA A 184 -8.83 22.01 21.04
C ALA A 184 -8.97 22.89 22.29
N ALA A 185 -8.90 22.31 23.49
CA ALA A 185 -9.11 23.02 24.77
C ALA A 185 -10.38 23.92 24.75
N GLY A 186 -11.51 23.35 24.29
CA GLY A 186 -12.79 24.07 24.13
C GLY A 186 -12.89 24.98 22.91
N LYS A 187 -11.78 25.51 22.38
CA LYS A 187 -11.75 26.44 21.25
C LYS A 187 -11.83 25.72 19.90
N ARG A 188 -12.56 26.30 18.94
CA ARG A 188 -12.63 25.81 17.55
C ARG A 188 -11.32 26.12 16.81
N TYR A 189 -10.87 25.22 15.93
CA TYR A 189 -9.79 25.49 14.97
C TYR A 189 -10.11 24.89 13.60
N THR A 190 -9.51 25.44 12.55
CA THR A 190 -9.61 24.95 11.16
C THR A 190 -8.27 24.36 10.69
N SER A 191 -8.30 23.43 9.74
CA SER A 191 -7.11 22.80 9.17
C SER A 191 -7.42 22.12 7.83
N VAL A 192 -6.46 21.39 7.27
CA VAL A 192 -6.70 20.41 6.21
C VAL A 192 -6.95 19.06 6.86
N GLY A 193 -7.99 18.36 6.39
CA GLY A 193 -8.25 16.95 6.68
C GLY A 193 -8.12 16.11 5.41
N LEU A 194 -7.77 14.84 5.56
CA LEU A 194 -7.68 13.83 4.51
C LEU A 194 -8.57 12.66 4.88
N ARG A 195 -9.59 12.40 4.07
CA ARG A 195 -10.50 11.27 4.27
C ARG A 195 -9.85 9.97 3.79
N MET A 196 -10.28 8.87 4.37
CA MET A 196 -9.65 7.57 4.18
C MET A 196 -10.70 6.46 4.10
N ALA A 197 -10.44 5.47 3.25
CA ALA A 197 -11.14 4.18 3.25
C ALA A 197 -10.24 3.13 3.92
N GLY A 198 -10.77 2.39 4.90
CA GLY A 198 -10.02 1.31 5.56
C GLY A 198 -9.92 0.06 4.67
N LEU A 199 -8.74 -0.54 4.62
CA LEU A 199 -8.43 -1.71 3.79
C LEU A 199 -8.10 -2.97 4.61
N SER A 200 -7.90 -2.85 5.92
CA SER A 200 -7.54 -3.95 6.84
C SER A 200 -8.77 -4.56 7.51
N GLY A 201 -9.81 -4.83 6.72
CA GLY A 201 -11.03 -5.52 7.16
C GLY A 201 -11.58 -4.98 8.48
N ARG A 202 -11.82 -5.88 9.44
CA ARG A 202 -12.41 -5.56 10.76
C ARG A 202 -11.64 -4.55 11.63
N PHE A 203 -10.39 -4.23 11.29
CA PHE A 203 -9.55 -3.30 12.09
C PHE A 203 -9.80 -1.82 11.74
N ASN A 204 -10.27 -1.53 10.52
CA ASN A 204 -10.48 -0.15 10.07
C ASN A 204 -11.61 0.07 9.04
N SER A 205 -12.40 -0.94 8.68
CA SER A 205 -13.51 -0.82 7.72
C SER A 205 -14.53 0.30 8.03
N ALA A 206 -14.74 0.65 9.30
CA ALA A 206 -15.68 1.69 9.70
C ALA A 206 -15.08 3.11 9.67
N ALA A 207 -13.85 3.31 9.16
CA ALA A 207 -13.15 4.59 9.16
C ALA A 207 -14.01 5.78 8.66
N ARG A 208 -14.76 5.59 7.56
CA ARG A 208 -15.62 6.64 6.97
C ARG A 208 -16.83 6.95 7.86
N GLN A 209 -17.47 5.93 8.44
CA GLN A 209 -18.60 6.06 9.39
C GLN A 209 -18.16 6.83 10.65
N ARG A 210 -17.03 6.41 11.21
CA ARG A 210 -16.36 6.96 12.41
C ARG A 210 -15.70 8.31 12.20
N ARG A 211 -15.76 8.85 10.97
CA ARG A 211 -15.13 10.11 10.56
C ARG A 211 -13.62 10.15 10.87
N VAL A 212 -12.95 8.98 10.84
CA VAL A 212 -11.51 8.86 11.04
C VAL A 212 -10.80 9.39 9.79
N VAL A 213 -10.05 10.47 9.98
CA VAL A 213 -9.33 11.21 8.94
C VAL A 213 -7.89 11.46 9.41
N VAL A 214 -6.97 11.73 8.50
CA VAL A 214 -5.72 12.42 8.90
C VAL A 214 -6.03 13.92 8.95
N HIS A 215 -5.55 14.66 9.95
CA HIS A 215 -5.73 16.12 9.94
C HIS A 215 -4.57 16.87 10.61
N GLY A 216 -4.45 18.16 10.31
CA GLY A 216 -3.61 19.07 11.09
C GLY A 216 -4.30 19.49 12.39
N ALA A 217 -3.55 19.71 13.47
CA ALA A 217 -4.08 20.15 14.76
C ALA A 217 -3.08 21.06 15.53
N PRO A 218 -3.55 22.15 16.16
CA PRO A 218 -2.70 23.06 16.93
C PRO A 218 -2.20 22.46 18.27
N TYR A 219 -2.67 21.27 18.62
CA TYR A 219 -2.18 20.50 19.77
C TYR A 219 -1.05 19.51 19.41
N VAL A 220 -0.53 19.54 18.18
CA VAL A 220 0.61 18.72 17.74
C VAL A 220 1.74 19.63 17.25
N GLY A 221 2.96 19.37 17.71
CA GLY A 221 4.18 20.10 17.37
C GLY A 221 5.43 19.40 17.92
N PRO A 222 6.61 20.03 17.84
CA PRO A 222 7.84 19.47 18.42
C PRO A 222 7.67 19.14 19.92
N GLY A 223 8.02 17.91 20.31
CA GLY A 223 7.92 17.42 21.69
C GLY A 223 6.50 17.35 22.29
N LYS A 224 5.45 17.57 21.50
CA LYS A 224 4.07 17.71 21.98
C LYS A 224 3.08 17.08 21.01
N ALA A 225 2.37 16.05 21.46
CA ALA A 225 1.15 15.60 20.80
C ALA A 225 0.03 15.47 21.83
N GLY A 226 -1.03 16.26 21.66
CA GLY A 226 -2.29 16.08 22.37
C GLY A 226 -3.02 14.80 21.93
N ARG A 227 -4.35 14.79 22.09
CA ARG A 227 -5.19 13.65 21.69
C ARG A 227 -6.32 14.09 20.76
N SER A 228 -6.60 13.25 19.78
CA SER A 228 -7.75 13.39 18.87
C SER A 228 -8.93 12.54 19.36
N GLU A 229 -9.96 12.38 18.52
CA GLU A 229 -11.08 11.46 18.75
C GLU A 229 -10.92 10.12 17.99
N GLY A 230 -9.68 9.75 17.61
CA GLY A 230 -9.38 8.52 16.85
C GLY A 230 -8.60 8.78 15.55
N CYS A 231 -8.46 10.05 15.16
CA CYS A 231 -7.75 10.48 13.97
C CYS A 231 -6.23 10.56 14.22
N PRO A 232 -5.35 10.05 13.31
CA PRO A 232 -3.95 10.46 13.29
C PRO A 232 -3.87 11.97 13.01
N ALA A 233 -3.36 12.75 13.96
CA ALA A 233 -3.22 14.20 13.80
C ALA A 233 -1.76 14.64 13.82
N MET A 234 -1.39 15.57 12.95
CA MET A 234 -0.05 16.16 12.82
C MET A 234 -0.11 17.69 13.00
N ASP A 235 1.03 18.37 12.98
CA ASP A 235 1.07 19.84 12.93
C ASP A 235 0.28 20.40 11.71
N GLN A 236 -0.30 21.60 11.85
CA GLN A 236 -1.12 22.23 10.82
C GLN A 236 -0.35 22.67 9.57
N ALA A 237 0.91 23.14 9.70
CA ALA A 237 1.71 23.50 8.54
C ALA A 237 2.14 22.24 7.78
N ARG A 238 2.54 21.19 8.50
CA ARG A 238 2.81 19.86 7.92
C ARG A 238 1.59 19.28 7.20
N ALA A 239 0.39 19.37 7.79
CA ALA A 239 -0.83 18.89 7.16
C ALA A 239 -1.13 19.62 5.83
N ARG A 240 -0.93 20.95 5.78
CA ARG A 240 -1.06 21.73 4.53
C ARG A 240 -0.07 21.29 3.45
N LYS A 241 1.17 20.97 3.83
CA LYS A 241 2.24 20.50 2.91
C LYS A 241 2.00 19.08 2.38
N LEU A 242 1.56 18.15 3.23
CA LEU A 242 1.60 16.71 2.94
C LEU A 242 0.26 16.11 2.52
N LEU A 243 -0.86 16.51 3.13
CA LEU A 243 -2.16 15.88 2.85
C LEU A 243 -2.59 16.02 1.37
N PRO A 244 -2.37 17.15 0.67
CA PRO A 244 -2.66 17.25 -0.76
C PRO A 244 -1.78 16.37 -1.66
N LYS A 245 -0.56 16.01 -1.21
CA LYS A 245 0.30 15.05 -1.92
C LYS A 245 -0.24 13.63 -1.80
N ILE A 246 -0.59 13.23 -0.58
CA ILE A 246 -1.08 11.88 -0.24
C ILE A 246 -2.50 11.64 -0.76
N GLY A 247 -3.35 12.69 -0.79
CA GLY A 247 -4.75 12.59 -1.17
C GLY A 247 -4.98 12.05 -2.60
N ASN A 248 -6.17 11.47 -2.79
CA ASN A 248 -6.65 10.94 -4.06
C ASN A 248 -5.76 9.83 -4.66
N GLY A 249 -5.38 8.84 -3.85
CA GLY A 249 -4.72 7.62 -4.30
C GLY A 249 -3.34 7.32 -3.70
N GLY A 250 -2.89 8.06 -2.69
CA GLY A 250 -1.82 7.61 -1.80
C GLY A 250 -2.36 6.65 -0.73
N MET A 251 -1.49 6.23 0.18
CA MET A 251 -1.83 5.28 1.24
C MET A 251 -1.41 5.78 2.61
N VAL A 252 -2.11 5.30 3.64
CA VAL A 252 -1.77 5.54 5.05
C VAL A 252 -1.67 4.19 5.76
N PHE A 253 -0.61 3.97 6.53
CA PHE A 253 -0.43 2.76 7.34
C PHE A 253 -0.21 3.13 8.81
N LEU A 254 -1.12 2.65 9.67
CA LEU A 254 -1.11 2.93 11.10
C LEU A 254 -0.71 1.65 11.85
N PHE A 255 0.54 1.58 12.30
CA PHE A 255 1.14 0.40 12.93
C PHE A 255 1.08 0.49 14.47
N SER A 256 0.97 -0.65 15.15
CA SER A 256 1.34 -0.79 16.56
C SER A 256 1.71 -2.24 16.87
N PRO A 257 2.76 -2.53 17.66
CA PRO A 257 3.09 -3.90 18.07
C PRO A 257 2.25 -4.40 19.25
N VAL A 258 1.47 -3.52 19.90
CA VAL A 258 0.78 -3.82 21.17
C VAL A 258 -0.39 -4.79 20.95
N ASP A 259 -1.17 -4.59 19.89
CA ASP A 259 -2.26 -5.49 19.53
C ASP A 259 -1.73 -6.64 18.65
N LYS A 260 -1.50 -7.80 19.26
CA LYS A 260 -1.05 -9.01 18.56
C LYS A 260 -2.11 -9.59 17.61
N THR A 261 -3.38 -9.22 17.78
CA THR A 261 -4.50 -9.72 16.96
C THR A 261 -4.54 -9.04 15.61
N TRP A 262 -4.37 -7.72 15.51
CA TRP A 262 -4.26 -7.09 14.18
C TRP A 262 -2.96 -7.52 13.48
N LEU A 263 -1.83 -7.56 14.20
CA LEU A 263 -0.51 -7.85 13.65
C LEU A 263 -0.40 -9.25 13.00
N LYS A 264 -1.24 -10.20 13.43
CA LYS A 264 -1.36 -11.55 12.86
C LYS A 264 -2.36 -11.64 11.71
N ASN A 265 -3.36 -10.76 11.64
CA ASN A 265 -4.55 -10.91 10.79
C ASN A 265 -4.77 -9.73 9.81
N ASP A 266 -3.80 -8.83 9.65
CA ASP A 266 -3.84 -7.82 8.60
C ASP A 266 -3.74 -8.50 7.22
N PRO A 267 -4.62 -8.17 6.25
CA PRO A 267 -4.65 -8.88 4.95
C PRO A 267 -3.57 -8.41 3.96
N TRP A 268 -2.79 -7.36 4.28
CA TRP A 268 -1.82 -6.75 3.37
C TRP A 268 -0.38 -6.84 3.89
N ALA A 269 -0.18 -6.75 5.21
CA ALA A 269 1.09 -7.01 5.86
C ALA A 269 1.35 -8.53 6.05
N ARG A 270 2.62 -8.96 6.17
CA ARG A 270 3.06 -10.37 6.28
C ARG A 270 2.77 -11.25 5.04
N ARG A 271 2.45 -10.64 3.90
CA ARG A 271 2.38 -11.32 2.60
C ARG A 271 3.64 -10.95 1.79
N ALA A 272 4.36 -11.94 1.30
CA ALA A 272 5.43 -11.71 0.33
C ALA A 272 4.86 -10.98 -0.90
N ALA A 273 5.54 -9.91 -1.33
CA ALA A 273 5.07 -9.04 -2.40
C ALA A 273 4.80 -9.84 -3.69
N ARG A 274 3.53 -9.92 -4.11
CA ARG A 274 3.16 -10.59 -5.35
C ARG A 274 3.46 -9.71 -6.56
N GLY A 275 4.66 -9.84 -7.11
CA GLY A 275 5.04 -9.25 -8.40
C GLY A 275 6.53 -8.98 -8.51
N GLN A 276 7.17 -9.58 -9.50
CA GLN A 276 8.51 -9.16 -9.95
C GLN A 276 8.42 -7.74 -10.52
N VAL A 277 9.45 -6.93 -10.28
CA VAL A 277 9.57 -5.60 -10.85
C VAL A 277 10.49 -5.71 -12.06
N ASN A 278 9.93 -6.03 -13.22
CA ASN A 278 10.66 -5.84 -14.48
C ASN A 278 10.93 -4.33 -14.64
N GLY A 279 12.21 -3.98 -14.80
CA GLY A 279 12.71 -2.61 -14.87
C GLY A 279 12.41 -1.89 -16.17
#